data_AF-A0A8J3QUW1-F1
#
_entry.id   AF-A0A8J3QUW1-F1
#
_cell.length_a   1.000
_cell.length_b   1.000
_cell.length_c   1.000
_cell.angle_alpha   90.00
_cell.angle_beta   90.00
_cell.angle_gamma   90.00
#
_symmetry.space_group_name_H-M   'P 1'
#
loop_
_entity.id
_entity.type
_entity.pdbx_description
1 polymer ?
#
loop_
_entity_poly.entity_id
_entity_poly.type
_entity_poly.pdbx_seq_one_letter_code
_entity_poly.pdbx_strand_id
1 'polypeptide(L)'
;MRASGRGNEANSGARRRKGFGALVAGLSWWQAVLVVAPLPLLGIGGAVGGFLGGTAAAANATLARRKQFGAGITALAMSTVSLFAYGVYFLVAGAIQSAITSSQQPSAPLGGPIATASAPTPYRTPQLIQPFKPVPAGVIANQPSVISATGAALTWPAYVNTTGDAQYDVATYEVYRNTLDHNLSQSPGTLVGSVRGEQTSFVDTSAPARTGPHDGIYNYLIGVRTRAGRFIQGTPLLVQLPMPGETELAVPATAADTIASGQPNAIANTVLSQGSSKLLEIGPDEDLGLGNTRLVFDFGPLAALPSDAALVEAHLSLWRTTGGNYPDQYTLYTLKRSFTGSQVTWNRASTGTAWTHPGGDYTAPTGRVLQAIDPSIQRSDFDATGAVRGWISNPSSEHGLLLKADTESVETAPLLDGFYVPIGGSYPPYPAWECPQLYITYTGAAPTLAAIASATP
;
A
#
# COMPACT_ATOMS: atom_id res chain seq x y z
N MET A 1 -76.49 -36.88 -61.76
CA MET A 1 -77.07 -37.78 -60.73
C MET A 1 -76.47 -37.42 -59.37
N ARG A 2 -77.11 -37.85 -58.28
CA ARG A 2 -76.77 -37.54 -56.87
C ARG A 2 -75.50 -38.24 -56.36
N ALA A 3 -75.03 -37.77 -55.19
CA ALA A 3 -74.22 -38.45 -54.17
C ALA A 3 -72.70 -38.58 -54.42
N SER A 4 -71.82 -38.60 -53.40
CA SER A 4 -71.91 -38.20 -51.96
C SER A 4 -70.50 -38.30 -51.31
N GLY A 5 -70.25 -37.57 -50.20
CA GLY A 5 -69.07 -37.72 -49.32
C GLY A 5 -68.15 -36.50 -49.38
N ARG A 6 -68.11 -35.63 -48.35
CA ARG A 6 -67.34 -35.78 -47.08
C ARG A 6 -65.84 -36.02 -47.31
N GLY A 7 -64.92 -35.21 -46.78
CA GLY A 7 -65.07 -34.03 -45.92
C GLY A 7 -63.69 -33.50 -45.48
N ASN A 8 -63.70 -32.41 -44.72
CA ASN A 8 -62.55 -31.74 -44.08
C ASN A 8 -61.36 -32.64 -43.70
N GLU A 9 -60.13 -32.14 -43.80
CA GLU A 9 -59.46 -31.58 -42.60
C GLU A 9 -58.19 -30.78 -42.92
N ALA A 10 -57.92 -29.79 -42.07
CA ALA A 10 -56.80 -28.87 -42.22
C ALA A 10 -55.49 -29.56 -41.85
N ASN A 11 -54.51 -29.54 -42.74
CA ASN A 11 -53.20 -30.12 -42.48
C ASN A 11 -52.33 -29.17 -41.63
N SER A 12 -52.72 -28.98 -40.37
CA SER A 12 -51.94 -28.25 -39.37
C SER A 12 -50.69 -29.07 -39.02
N GLY A 13 -49.61 -28.81 -39.77
CA GLY A 13 -48.32 -29.49 -39.61
C GLY A 13 -47.71 -29.29 -38.22
N ALA A 14 -48.05 -30.17 -37.29
CA ALA A 14 -47.53 -30.17 -35.93
C ALA A 14 -46.01 -30.37 -35.96
N ARG A 15 -45.24 -29.30 -35.69
CA ARG A 15 -43.79 -29.36 -35.49
C ARG A 15 -43.48 -30.34 -34.35
N ARG A 16 -43.03 -31.54 -34.73
CA ARG A 16 -42.69 -32.65 -33.84
C ARG A 16 -41.54 -32.25 -32.90
N ARG A 17 -41.87 -31.78 -31.69
CA ARG A 17 -40.91 -31.48 -30.60
C ARG A 17 -40.18 -32.78 -30.17
N LYS A 18 -39.11 -33.14 -30.89
CA LYS A 18 -38.10 -34.10 -30.40
C LYS A 18 -37.18 -33.36 -29.42
N GLY A 19 -37.59 -33.25 -28.15
CA GLY A 19 -36.80 -32.60 -27.10
C GLY A 19 -36.75 -33.45 -25.83
N PHE A 20 -35.54 -33.62 -25.28
CA PHE A 20 -35.14 -34.16 -23.97
C PHE A 20 -35.71 -35.51 -23.47
N GLY A 21 -37.01 -35.80 -23.60
CA GLY A 21 -37.63 -37.04 -23.10
C GLY A 21 -37.00 -38.34 -23.64
N ALA A 22 -36.36 -38.29 -24.81
CA ALA A 22 -35.65 -39.43 -25.41
C ALA A 22 -34.34 -39.82 -24.69
N LEU A 23 -33.76 -38.94 -23.86
CA LEU A 23 -32.56 -39.26 -23.07
C LEU A 23 -32.91 -40.10 -21.84
N VAL A 24 -34.03 -39.77 -21.18
CA VAL A 24 -34.48 -40.43 -19.93
C VAL A 24 -35.50 -41.56 -20.14
N ALA A 25 -36.04 -41.73 -21.36
CA ALA A 25 -36.96 -42.83 -21.67
C ALA A 25 -36.34 -44.21 -21.38
N GLY A 26 -37.06 -45.03 -20.62
CA GLY A 26 -36.66 -46.39 -20.23
C GLY A 26 -35.63 -46.48 -19.10
N LEU A 27 -35.28 -45.36 -18.45
CA LEU A 27 -34.42 -45.35 -17.27
C LEU A 27 -35.23 -45.46 -15.98
N SER A 28 -34.60 -45.97 -14.91
CA SER A 28 -35.15 -45.85 -13.55
C SER A 28 -35.08 -44.40 -13.04
N TRP A 29 -35.90 -44.05 -12.05
CA TRP A 29 -36.06 -42.67 -11.58
C TRP A 29 -34.73 -42.01 -11.16
N TRP A 30 -33.87 -42.72 -10.42
CA TRP A 30 -32.58 -42.18 -9.97
C TRP A 30 -31.57 -42.02 -11.13
N GLN A 31 -31.62 -42.92 -12.13
CA GLN A 31 -30.82 -42.77 -13.34
C GLN A 31 -31.28 -41.55 -14.16
N ALA A 32 -32.59 -41.33 -14.27
CA ALA A 32 -33.14 -40.15 -14.94
C ALA A 32 -32.70 -38.84 -14.25
N VAL A 33 -32.67 -38.81 -12.91
CA VAL A 33 -32.14 -37.67 -12.13
C VAL A 33 -30.66 -37.42 -12.45
N LEU A 34 -29.80 -38.45 -12.42
CA LEU A 34 -28.37 -38.29 -12.71
C LEU A 34 -28.07 -37.98 -14.19
N VAL A 35 -28.94 -38.33 -15.13
CA VAL A 35 -28.86 -37.88 -16.54
C VAL A 35 -29.18 -36.39 -16.67
N VAL A 36 -30.08 -35.86 -15.83
CA VAL A 36 -30.50 -34.45 -15.85
C VAL A 36 -29.58 -33.55 -15.02
N ALA A 37 -28.86 -34.09 -14.02
CA ALA A 37 -28.00 -33.35 -13.10
C ALA A 37 -27.00 -32.34 -13.74
N PRO A 38 -26.34 -32.60 -14.89
CA PRO A 38 -25.46 -31.62 -15.53
C PRO A 38 -26.18 -30.64 -16.48
N LEU A 39 -27.49 -30.82 -16.75
CA LEU A 39 -28.24 -29.95 -17.67
C LEU A 39 -28.43 -28.49 -17.21
N PRO A 40 -28.44 -28.11 -15.91
CA PRO A 40 -28.46 -26.70 -15.51
C PRO A 40 -27.33 -25.84 -16.12
N LEU A 41 -26.19 -26.45 -16.48
CA LEU A 41 -25.10 -25.78 -17.19
C LEU A 41 -25.52 -25.20 -18.56
N LEU A 42 -26.54 -25.77 -19.22
CA LEU A 42 -27.12 -25.20 -20.46
C LEU A 42 -27.76 -23.83 -20.25
N GLY A 43 -28.35 -23.58 -19.07
CA GLY A 43 -28.97 -22.31 -18.75
C GLY A 43 -27.98 -21.27 -18.20
N ILE A 44 -26.97 -21.72 -17.45
CA ILE A 44 -26.05 -20.85 -16.71
C ILE A 44 -24.80 -20.48 -17.54
N GLY A 45 -24.32 -21.37 -18.40
CA GLY A 45 -22.98 -21.28 -19.00
C GLY A 45 -22.88 -21.00 -20.50
N GLY A 46 -23.96 -20.58 -21.14
CA GLY A 46 -23.98 -20.28 -22.57
C GLY A 46 -23.49 -21.44 -23.44
N ALA A 47 -22.65 -21.18 -24.44
CA ALA A 47 -22.12 -22.21 -25.33
C ALA A 47 -21.21 -23.24 -24.61
N VAL A 48 -20.39 -22.79 -23.65
CA VAL A 48 -19.43 -23.65 -22.92
C VAL A 48 -20.18 -24.59 -21.96
N GLY A 49 -21.05 -24.03 -21.12
CA GLY A 49 -21.91 -24.81 -20.23
C GLY A 49 -22.90 -25.69 -20.99
N GLY A 50 -23.39 -25.23 -22.15
CA GLY A 50 -24.24 -26.02 -23.02
C GLY A 50 -23.55 -27.25 -23.62
N PHE A 51 -22.29 -27.09 -24.06
CA PHE A 51 -21.48 -28.22 -24.53
C PHE A 51 -21.20 -29.21 -23.39
N LEU A 52 -20.63 -28.74 -22.28
CA LEU A 52 -20.24 -29.59 -21.15
C LEU A 52 -21.46 -30.31 -20.52
N GLY A 53 -22.54 -29.57 -20.26
CA GLY A 53 -23.78 -30.12 -19.71
C GLY A 53 -24.46 -31.13 -20.64
N GLY A 54 -24.49 -30.84 -21.95
CA GLY A 54 -25.02 -31.74 -22.98
C GLY A 54 -24.20 -33.02 -23.13
N THR A 55 -22.86 -32.92 -23.17
CA THR A 55 -21.98 -34.09 -23.27
C THR A 55 -22.02 -34.95 -22.01
N ALA A 56 -22.05 -34.35 -20.83
CA ALA A 56 -22.16 -35.07 -19.56
C ALA A 56 -23.50 -35.80 -19.41
N ALA A 57 -24.61 -35.17 -19.81
CA ALA A 57 -25.93 -35.81 -19.83
C ALA A 57 -25.99 -36.99 -20.81
N ALA A 58 -25.39 -36.85 -22.01
CA ALA A 58 -25.32 -37.93 -22.99
C ALA A 58 -24.41 -39.09 -22.53
N ALA A 59 -23.30 -38.79 -21.87
CA ALA A 59 -22.44 -39.78 -21.24
C ALA A 59 -23.20 -40.53 -20.14
N ASN A 60 -23.86 -39.82 -19.22
CA ASN A 60 -24.68 -40.42 -18.16
C ASN A 60 -25.82 -41.28 -18.73
N ALA A 61 -26.50 -40.85 -19.80
CA ALA A 61 -27.55 -41.63 -20.45
C ALA A 61 -26.98 -42.91 -21.10
N THR A 62 -25.73 -42.87 -21.56
CA THR A 62 -25.01 -44.04 -22.10
C THR A 62 -24.60 -44.99 -20.99
N LEU A 63 -24.05 -44.50 -19.87
CA LEU A 63 -23.71 -45.31 -18.69
C LEU A 63 -24.96 -45.98 -18.11
N ALA A 64 -26.06 -45.24 -17.92
CA ALA A 64 -27.30 -45.78 -17.37
C ALA A 64 -27.92 -46.94 -18.19
N ARG A 65 -27.62 -46.99 -19.50
CA ARG A 65 -28.08 -48.04 -20.42
C ARG A 65 -27.10 -49.23 -20.50
N ARG A 66 -25.85 -49.07 -20.07
CA ARG A 66 -24.87 -50.18 -19.99
C ARG A 66 -25.15 -51.04 -18.77
N LYS A 67 -25.81 -52.18 -18.97
CA LYS A 67 -26.05 -53.22 -17.93
C LYS A 67 -24.77 -53.99 -17.52
N GLN A 68 -23.59 -53.36 -17.56
CA GLN A 68 -22.30 -53.99 -17.28
C GLN A 68 -21.89 -53.91 -15.80
N PHE A 69 -22.51 -53.01 -15.01
CA PHE A 69 -22.13 -52.76 -13.62
C PHE A 69 -23.35 -52.78 -12.69
N GLY A 70 -23.11 -53.04 -11.41
CA GLY A 70 -24.13 -52.90 -10.36
C GLY A 70 -24.60 -51.45 -10.20
N ALA A 71 -25.78 -51.27 -9.59
CA ALA A 71 -26.42 -49.96 -9.44
C ALA A 71 -25.53 -48.93 -8.72
N GLY A 72 -24.83 -49.32 -7.64
CA GLY A 72 -23.95 -48.42 -6.89
C GLY A 72 -22.75 -47.90 -7.69
N ILE A 73 -22.08 -48.78 -8.44
CA ILE A 73 -20.95 -48.40 -9.32
C ILE A 73 -21.43 -47.48 -10.44
N THR A 74 -22.60 -47.79 -11.01
CA THR A 74 -23.23 -46.96 -12.06
C THR A 74 -23.58 -45.56 -11.54
N ALA A 75 -24.16 -45.47 -10.33
CA ALA A 75 -24.47 -44.19 -9.70
C ALA A 75 -23.21 -43.36 -9.38
N LEU A 76 -22.16 -43.98 -8.82
CA LEU A 76 -20.89 -43.31 -8.54
C LEU A 76 -20.26 -42.73 -9.81
N ALA A 77 -20.22 -43.51 -10.89
CA ALA A 77 -19.66 -43.07 -12.16
C ALA A 77 -20.45 -41.89 -12.77
N MET A 78 -21.79 -41.95 -12.74
CA MET A 78 -22.64 -40.85 -13.25
C MET A 78 -22.54 -39.57 -12.41
N SER A 79 -22.37 -39.69 -11.09
CA SER A 79 -22.09 -38.55 -10.21
C SER A 79 -20.72 -37.94 -10.50
N THR A 80 -19.68 -38.76 -10.70
CA THR A 80 -18.32 -38.31 -11.03
C THR A 80 -18.28 -37.54 -12.35
N VAL A 81 -18.95 -38.06 -13.40
CA VAL A 81 -19.09 -37.37 -14.70
C VAL A 81 -19.79 -36.02 -14.55
N SER A 82 -20.80 -35.93 -13.69
CA SER A 82 -21.51 -34.67 -13.42
C SER A 82 -20.61 -33.67 -12.71
N LEU A 83 -19.95 -34.07 -11.61
CA LEU A 83 -19.05 -33.21 -10.84
C LEU A 83 -17.87 -32.69 -11.69
N PHE A 84 -17.28 -33.56 -12.52
CA PHE A 84 -16.20 -33.17 -13.42
C PHE A 84 -16.65 -32.10 -14.44
N ALA A 85 -17.87 -32.23 -15.00
CA ALA A 85 -18.41 -31.24 -15.92
C ALA A 85 -18.62 -29.86 -15.26
N TYR A 86 -19.09 -29.80 -14.02
CA TYR A 86 -19.18 -28.54 -13.26
C TYR A 86 -17.79 -27.97 -12.93
N GLY A 87 -16.84 -28.80 -12.49
CA GLY A 87 -15.48 -28.35 -12.18
C GLY A 87 -14.75 -27.74 -13.38
N VAL A 88 -14.80 -28.42 -14.54
CA VAL A 88 -14.24 -27.89 -15.80
C VAL A 88 -14.98 -26.62 -16.24
N TYR A 89 -16.30 -26.56 -16.07
CA TYR A 89 -17.07 -25.35 -16.40
C TYR A 89 -16.61 -24.14 -15.57
N PHE A 90 -16.48 -24.28 -14.24
CA PHE A 90 -16.05 -23.17 -13.38
C PHE A 90 -14.60 -22.74 -13.62
N LEU A 91 -13.69 -23.68 -13.90
CA LEU A 91 -12.31 -23.33 -14.31
C LEU A 91 -12.28 -22.52 -15.61
N VAL A 92 -13.03 -22.94 -16.63
CA VAL A 92 -13.08 -22.21 -17.91
C VAL A 92 -13.80 -20.87 -17.77
N ALA A 93 -14.87 -20.80 -16.98
CA ALA A 93 -15.57 -19.55 -16.70
C ALA A 93 -14.66 -18.55 -15.95
N GLY A 94 -13.90 -19.01 -14.94
CA GLY A 94 -12.93 -18.19 -14.22
C GLY A 94 -11.80 -17.68 -15.12
N ALA A 95 -11.26 -18.53 -16.00
CA ALA A 95 -10.25 -18.12 -16.97
C ALA A 95 -10.78 -17.07 -17.98
N ILE A 96 -12.02 -17.23 -18.46
CA ILE A 96 -12.68 -16.25 -19.34
C ILE A 96 -12.96 -14.94 -18.58
N GLN A 97 -13.42 -15.01 -17.32
CA GLN A 97 -13.64 -13.84 -16.47
C GLN A 97 -12.33 -13.06 -16.28
N SER A 98 -11.23 -13.76 -15.97
CA SER A 98 -9.88 -13.18 -15.86
C SER A 98 -9.46 -12.47 -17.15
N ALA A 99 -9.59 -13.14 -18.30
CA ALA A 99 -9.26 -12.54 -19.60
C ALA A 99 -10.15 -11.34 -19.97
N ILE A 100 -11.44 -11.36 -19.60
CA ILE A 100 -12.35 -10.22 -19.80
C ILE A 100 -11.93 -9.05 -18.91
N THR A 101 -11.66 -9.27 -17.62
CA THR A 101 -11.16 -8.22 -16.72
C THR A 101 -9.84 -7.62 -17.23
N SER A 102 -8.91 -8.44 -17.75
CA SER A 102 -7.68 -7.97 -18.39
C SER A 102 -7.89 -7.17 -19.68
N SER A 103 -9.02 -7.37 -20.37
CA SER A 103 -9.38 -6.65 -21.61
C SER A 103 -10.35 -5.48 -21.42
N GLN A 104 -10.93 -5.33 -20.22
CA GLN A 104 -11.74 -4.16 -19.83
C GLN A 104 -10.91 -3.00 -19.27
N GLN A 105 -9.57 -3.11 -19.25
CA GLN A 105 -8.72 -1.94 -19.16
C GLN A 105 -9.02 -1.01 -20.35
N PRO A 106 -9.53 0.22 -20.14
CA PRO A 106 -9.93 1.07 -21.25
C PRO A 106 -8.74 1.38 -22.13
N SER A 107 -8.85 1.02 -23.41
CA SER A 107 -7.88 1.39 -24.44
C SER A 107 -7.94 2.90 -24.64
N ALA A 108 -7.00 3.60 -23.99
CA ALA A 108 -6.77 5.01 -24.23
C ALA A 108 -6.54 5.25 -25.74
N PRO A 109 -7.03 6.38 -26.29
CA PRO A 109 -6.78 6.70 -27.69
C PRO A 109 -5.27 6.80 -27.96
N LEU A 110 -4.85 6.38 -29.15
CA LEU A 110 -3.46 6.48 -29.63
C LEU A 110 -3.01 7.95 -29.61
N GLY A 111 -2.37 8.36 -28.51
CA GLY A 111 -2.06 9.74 -28.17
C GLY A 111 -0.68 9.89 -27.54
N GLY A 112 0.34 9.32 -28.21
CA GLY A 112 1.75 9.42 -27.82
C GLY A 112 2.13 8.64 -26.56
N PRO A 113 3.43 8.58 -26.23
CA PRO A 113 3.83 8.23 -24.87
C PRO A 113 3.36 9.37 -23.96
N ILE A 114 2.34 9.11 -23.15
CA ILE A 114 2.32 9.75 -21.83
C ILE A 114 3.57 9.20 -21.16
N ALA A 115 4.63 10.01 -21.16
CA ALA A 115 5.74 9.76 -20.30
C ALA A 115 5.15 9.63 -18.90
N THR A 116 5.32 8.46 -18.29
CA THR A 116 5.67 8.45 -16.88
C THR A 116 6.89 9.34 -16.78
N ALA A 117 6.66 10.63 -16.52
CA ALA A 117 7.60 11.38 -15.71
C ALA A 117 7.63 10.61 -14.40
N SER A 118 8.51 9.63 -14.33
CA SER A 118 9.13 9.28 -13.06
C SER A 118 9.65 10.62 -12.55
N ALA A 119 8.92 11.22 -11.59
CA ALA A 119 9.51 12.24 -10.75
C ALA A 119 10.87 11.64 -10.32
N PRO A 120 12.00 12.33 -10.56
CA PRO A 120 13.31 11.75 -10.34
C PRO A 120 13.33 11.30 -8.88
N THR A 121 13.34 9.97 -8.66
CA THR A 121 13.18 9.40 -7.32
C THR A 121 14.23 10.06 -6.44
N PRO A 122 13.81 10.88 -5.46
CA PRO A 122 14.78 11.63 -4.68
C PRO A 122 15.66 10.61 -3.96
N TYR A 123 16.98 10.80 -4.05
CA TYR A 123 17.97 9.83 -3.59
C TYR A 123 18.02 9.87 -2.05
N ARG A 124 17.01 9.26 -1.42
CA ARG A 124 16.80 9.21 0.03
C ARG A 124 16.88 7.78 0.52
N THR A 125 18.05 7.19 0.31
CA THR A 125 18.45 5.89 0.87
C THR A 125 18.62 5.97 2.40
N PRO A 126 18.49 4.83 3.11
CA PRO A 126 18.58 4.81 4.56
C PRO A 126 19.98 5.22 5.06
N GLN A 127 20.01 5.70 6.30
CA GLN A 127 21.26 6.00 7.01
C GLN A 127 22.19 4.78 7.00
N LEU A 128 23.39 4.95 6.43
CA LEU A 128 24.45 3.95 6.49
C LEU A 128 24.76 3.61 7.95
N ILE A 129 24.55 2.35 8.33
CA ILE A 129 24.93 1.81 9.64
C ILE A 129 26.46 1.94 9.77
N GLN A 130 26.93 2.96 10.49
CA GLN A 130 28.36 3.13 10.70
C GLN A 130 28.87 2.10 11.71
N PRO A 131 29.93 1.33 11.38
CA PRO A 131 30.47 0.29 12.27
C PRO A 131 31.27 0.86 13.46
N PHE A 132 31.40 2.19 13.59
CA PHE A 132 32.18 2.84 14.63
C PHE A 132 31.36 3.90 15.37
N LYS A 133 30.99 3.64 16.61
CA LYS A 133 30.48 4.67 17.55
C LYS A 133 31.66 5.27 18.33
N PRO A 134 31.91 6.59 18.22
CA PRO A 134 32.80 7.28 19.15
C PRO A 134 32.33 7.11 20.60
N VAL A 135 33.26 7.19 21.55
CA VAL A 135 32.97 7.21 23.00
C VAL A 135 33.56 8.50 23.60
N PRO A 136 32.73 9.41 24.18
CA PRO A 136 31.26 9.41 24.17
C PRO A 136 30.69 9.48 22.74
N ALA A 137 29.46 8.99 22.56
CA ALA A 137 28.76 9.14 21.30
C ALA A 137 28.37 10.61 21.08
N GLY A 138 28.59 11.12 19.87
CA GLY A 138 28.03 12.41 19.46
C GLY A 138 26.52 12.36 19.28
N VAL A 139 25.89 13.51 19.06
CA VAL A 139 24.45 13.59 18.83
C VAL A 139 24.07 13.13 17.41
N ILE A 140 22.82 12.72 17.23
CA ILE A 140 22.23 12.37 15.94
C ILE A 140 21.16 13.42 15.65
N ALA A 141 21.22 14.06 14.49
CA ALA A 141 20.16 14.98 14.08
C ALA A 141 18.89 14.20 13.72
N ASN A 142 17.74 14.74 14.11
CA ASN A 142 16.44 14.29 13.62
C ASN A 142 16.32 14.61 12.13
N GLN A 143 15.54 13.84 11.37
CA GLN A 143 15.22 14.23 10.00
C GLN A 143 14.55 15.62 9.99
N PRO A 144 14.86 16.51 9.04
CA PRO A 144 14.32 17.86 9.04
C PRO A 144 12.85 17.81 8.63
N SER A 145 11.98 18.47 9.40
CA SER A 145 10.58 18.65 9.02
C SER A 145 10.37 19.75 7.98
N VAL A 146 11.35 20.66 7.81
CA VAL A 146 11.34 21.71 6.78
C VAL A 146 12.70 21.75 6.10
N ILE A 147 12.68 21.65 4.77
CA ILE A 147 13.85 21.68 3.91
C ILE A 147 13.61 22.73 2.81
N SER A 148 14.40 23.79 2.80
CA SER A 148 14.36 24.83 1.76
C SER A 148 15.43 24.56 0.71
N ALA A 149 15.30 25.18 -0.47
CA ALA A 149 16.33 25.14 -1.51
C ALA A 149 17.73 25.64 -1.06
N THR A 150 17.83 26.36 0.07
CA THR A 150 19.10 26.88 0.62
C THR A 150 19.52 26.23 1.95
N GLY A 151 18.84 25.17 2.39
CA GLY A 151 19.24 24.39 3.57
C GLY A 151 18.06 23.89 4.41
N ALA A 152 18.37 23.22 5.51
CA ALA A 152 17.40 22.49 6.33
C ALA A 152 17.22 23.07 7.74
N ALA A 153 16.02 22.90 8.30
CA ALA A 153 15.73 23.15 9.71
C ALA A 153 16.07 21.91 10.56
N LEU A 154 17.23 21.95 11.21
CA LEU A 154 17.80 20.83 11.96
C LEU A 154 17.40 20.90 13.44
N THR A 155 17.10 19.74 14.02
CA THR A 155 16.94 19.55 15.48
C THR A 155 17.68 18.29 15.93
N TRP A 156 18.08 18.22 17.19
CA TRP A 156 18.78 17.07 17.77
C TRP A 156 18.43 16.90 19.27
N PRO A 157 18.64 15.73 19.90
CA PRO A 157 18.54 15.60 21.35
C PRO A 157 19.69 16.34 22.04
N ALA A 158 19.47 16.81 23.26
CA ALA A 158 20.54 17.39 24.08
C ALA A 158 21.65 16.36 24.34
N TYR A 159 22.91 16.79 24.21
CA TYR A 159 24.07 15.95 24.47
C TYR A 159 24.15 15.58 25.96
N VAL A 160 24.26 14.28 26.24
CA VAL A 160 24.38 13.73 27.60
C VAL A 160 25.82 13.35 27.86
N ASN A 161 26.48 14.08 28.77
CA ASN A 161 27.80 13.71 29.26
C ASN A 161 27.71 12.55 30.25
N THR A 162 28.15 11.36 29.85
CA THR A 162 28.11 10.14 30.69
C THR A 162 29.38 9.93 31.52
N THR A 163 30.35 10.86 31.48
CA THR A 163 31.65 10.68 32.17
C THR A 163 31.62 11.12 33.64
N GLY A 164 30.66 11.98 34.02
CA GLY A 164 30.60 12.61 35.34
C GLY A 164 31.55 13.80 35.54
N ASP A 165 32.43 14.11 34.57
CA ASP A 165 33.34 15.25 34.61
C ASP A 165 32.82 16.39 33.73
N ALA A 166 32.55 17.54 34.35
CA ALA A 166 32.00 18.74 33.73
C ALA A 166 32.88 19.35 32.62
N GLN A 167 34.16 18.96 32.50
CA GLN A 167 35.02 19.32 31.37
C GLN A 167 34.53 18.72 30.03
N TYR A 168 33.76 17.63 30.09
CA TYR A 168 33.15 16.99 28.93
C TYR A 168 31.70 17.42 28.67
N ASP A 169 31.15 18.35 29.47
CA ASP A 169 29.85 18.97 29.18
C ASP A 169 29.92 19.75 27.86
N VAL A 170 28.77 19.88 27.17
CA VAL A 170 28.68 20.71 25.97
C VAL A 170 28.91 22.19 26.31
N ALA A 171 29.71 22.85 25.48
CA ALA A 171 29.84 24.31 25.45
C ALA A 171 29.06 24.89 24.28
N THR A 172 29.28 24.35 23.08
CA THR A 172 28.59 24.71 21.84
C THR A 172 28.33 23.48 20.98
N TYR A 173 27.29 23.56 20.15
CA TYR A 173 27.15 22.69 18.99
C TYR A 173 27.65 23.42 17.74
N GLU A 174 28.27 22.67 16.85
CA GLU A 174 28.78 23.12 15.56
C GLU A 174 28.07 22.35 14.45
N VAL A 175 27.47 23.07 13.51
CA VAL A 175 26.69 22.49 12.42
C VAL A 175 27.54 22.52 11.16
N TYR A 176 27.74 21.36 10.55
CA TYR A 176 28.51 21.17 9.33
C TYR A 176 27.61 20.68 8.20
N ARG A 177 27.89 21.11 6.96
CA ARG A 177 27.21 20.65 5.74
C ARG A 177 28.24 20.27 4.69
N ASN A 178 28.16 19.05 4.18
CA ASN A 178 29.16 18.48 3.27
C ASN A 178 28.52 17.82 2.06
N THR A 179 29.25 17.75 0.95
CA THR A 179 28.87 16.95 -0.22
C THR A 179 29.03 15.44 0.07
N LEU A 180 28.55 14.59 -0.84
CA LEU A 180 28.58 13.13 -0.68
C LEU A 180 29.98 12.51 -0.70
N ASP A 181 30.91 13.14 -1.40
CA ASP A 181 32.30 12.74 -1.58
C ASP A 181 33.23 13.17 -0.44
N HIS A 182 32.75 13.99 0.50
CA HIS A 182 33.55 14.53 1.58
C HIS A 182 33.98 13.45 2.59
N ASN A 183 35.29 13.29 2.80
CA ASN A 183 35.84 12.30 3.72
C ASN A 183 35.77 12.75 5.19
N LEU A 184 34.68 12.36 5.84
CA LEU A 184 34.40 12.59 7.26
C LEU A 184 35.38 11.93 8.25
N SER A 185 36.33 11.10 7.80
CA SER A 185 37.40 10.57 8.66
C SER A 185 38.59 11.53 8.80
N GLN A 186 38.69 12.54 7.93
CA GLN A 186 39.80 13.50 7.92
C GLN A 186 39.40 14.88 8.46
N SER A 187 38.12 15.28 8.29
CA SER A 187 37.61 16.57 8.73
C SER A 187 36.08 16.51 8.90
N PRO A 188 35.49 17.21 9.89
CA PRO A 188 34.03 17.40 9.96
C PRO A 188 33.48 18.23 8.79
N GLY A 189 34.35 18.93 8.05
CA GLY A 189 34.03 19.59 6.78
C GLY A 189 33.61 21.05 6.92
N THR A 190 32.61 21.50 6.15
CA THR A 190 32.25 22.93 6.08
C THR A 190 31.31 23.34 7.21
N LEU A 191 31.82 24.15 8.15
CA LEU A 191 31.04 24.74 9.23
C LEU A 191 30.04 25.77 8.65
N VAL A 192 28.74 25.55 8.85
CA VAL A 192 27.67 26.48 8.43
C VAL A 192 27.12 27.32 9.59
N GLY A 193 27.38 26.92 10.84
CA GLY A 193 27.02 27.72 12.01
C GLY A 193 27.35 27.05 13.34
N SER A 194 27.14 27.76 14.43
CA SER A 194 27.32 27.25 15.79
C SER A 194 26.27 27.83 16.73
N VAL A 195 25.78 27.01 17.66
CA VAL A 195 24.77 27.39 18.66
C VAL A 195 25.25 27.05 20.08
N ARG A 196 24.66 27.66 21.10
CA ARG A 196 25.03 27.41 22.51
C ARG A 196 24.64 25.99 22.93
N GLY A 197 25.32 25.42 23.94
CA GLY A 197 25.00 24.07 24.45
C GLY A 197 23.56 23.87 24.96
N GLU A 198 22.87 24.94 25.31
CA GLU A 198 21.43 24.96 25.66
C GLU A 198 20.49 24.85 24.43
N GLN A 199 21.01 25.07 23.22
CA GLN A 199 20.23 25.15 21.98
C GLN A 199 20.40 23.88 21.15
N THR A 200 19.29 23.22 20.84
CA THR A 200 19.25 21.94 20.11
C THR A 200 18.60 22.05 18.73
N SER A 201 18.63 23.25 18.13
CA SER A 201 18.12 23.51 16.79
C SER A 201 18.96 24.56 16.05
N PHE A 202 18.95 24.47 14.72
CA PHE A 202 19.60 25.42 13.81
C PHE A 202 18.92 25.37 12.44
N VAL A 203 18.80 26.51 11.76
CA VAL A 203 18.31 26.56 10.37
C VAL A 203 19.44 26.98 9.46
N ASP A 204 19.82 26.07 8.56
CA ASP A 204 20.74 26.41 7.49
C ASP A 204 19.99 27.10 6.34
N THR A 205 20.56 28.20 5.87
CA THR A 205 20.08 29.01 4.74
C THR A 205 21.20 29.36 3.76
N SER A 206 22.36 28.68 3.91
CA SER A 206 23.63 29.01 3.25
C SER A 206 24.05 28.00 2.18
N ALA A 207 23.17 27.08 1.78
CA ALA A 207 23.48 26.08 0.76
C ALA A 207 23.55 26.72 -0.64
N PRO A 208 24.55 26.37 -1.46
CA PRO A 208 24.59 26.75 -2.87
C PRO A 208 23.30 26.35 -3.59
N ALA A 209 22.81 27.23 -4.46
CA ALA A 209 21.66 26.94 -5.30
C ALA A 209 21.93 25.73 -6.19
N ARG A 210 20.99 24.78 -6.19
CA ARG A 210 21.02 23.55 -6.99
C ARG A 210 21.04 23.86 -8.49
N THR A 211 21.99 23.29 -9.23
CA THR A 211 22.15 23.50 -10.68
C THR A 211 21.68 22.33 -11.56
N GLY A 212 21.46 21.15 -10.98
CA GLY A 212 21.06 19.94 -11.69
C GLY A 212 20.43 18.87 -10.78
N PRO A 213 19.94 17.76 -11.36
CA PRO A 213 19.10 16.78 -10.66
C PRO A 213 19.83 15.99 -9.58
N HIS A 214 21.17 15.91 -9.60
CA HIS A 214 21.96 15.25 -8.55
C HIS A 214 22.70 16.23 -7.61
N ASP A 215 22.63 17.54 -7.91
CA ASP A 215 23.13 18.58 -7.01
C ASP A 215 22.17 18.75 -5.82
N GLY A 216 22.64 19.35 -4.72
CA GLY A 216 21.79 19.66 -3.57
C GLY A 216 21.54 18.50 -2.59
N ILE A 217 22.24 17.37 -2.73
CA ILE A 217 22.28 16.33 -1.69
C ILE A 217 23.48 16.60 -0.77
N TYR A 218 23.22 16.75 0.53
CA TYR A 218 24.22 17.07 1.54
C TYR A 218 24.19 16.10 2.73
N ASN A 219 25.35 15.85 3.30
CA ASN A 219 25.53 15.26 4.62
C ASN A 219 25.61 16.41 5.66
N TYR A 220 24.60 16.52 6.51
CA TYR A 220 24.62 17.37 7.69
C TYR A 220 25.21 16.64 8.89
N LEU A 221 26.01 17.35 9.69
CA LEU A 221 26.67 16.79 10.86
C LEU A 221 26.59 17.79 12.01
N ILE A 222 26.18 17.32 13.19
CA ILE A 222 26.20 18.11 14.42
C ILE A 222 27.40 17.65 15.27
N GLY A 223 28.41 18.50 15.36
CA GLY A 223 29.55 18.32 16.25
C GLY A 223 29.28 18.90 17.64
N VAL A 224 29.71 18.20 18.69
CA VAL A 224 29.68 18.69 20.06
C VAL A 224 31.06 19.21 20.43
N ARG A 225 31.16 20.49 20.79
CA ARG A 225 32.37 21.08 21.36
C ARG A 225 32.22 21.09 22.89
N THR A 226 33.07 20.35 23.60
CA THR A 226 33.01 20.30 25.06
C THR A 226 33.63 21.55 25.71
N ARG A 227 33.40 21.75 27.02
CA ARG A 227 34.02 22.83 27.80
C ARG A 227 35.56 22.77 27.81
N ALA A 228 36.16 21.58 27.68
CA ALA A 228 37.60 21.40 27.45
C ALA A 228 38.06 21.64 26.00
N GLY A 229 37.18 22.07 25.09
CA GLY A 229 37.49 22.32 23.67
C GLY A 229 37.57 21.06 22.80
N ARG A 230 37.37 19.86 23.36
CA ARG A 230 37.35 18.59 22.61
C ARG A 230 36.16 18.59 21.64
N PHE A 231 36.41 18.16 20.42
CA PHE A 231 35.36 17.88 19.43
C PHE A 231 34.88 16.44 19.55
N ILE A 232 33.57 16.23 19.51
CA ILE A 232 32.93 14.91 19.40
C ILE A 232 32.02 14.94 18.17
N GLN A 233 32.33 14.10 17.19
CA GLN A 233 31.60 14.01 15.94
C GLN A 233 30.24 13.31 16.14
N GLY A 234 29.17 13.94 15.69
CA GLY A 234 27.84 13.32 15.59
C GLY A 234 27.71 12.32 14.44
N THR A 235 26.48 11.86 14.19
CA THR A 235 26.18 10.98 13.04
C THR A 235 25.76 11.80 11.82
N PRO A 236 26.24 11.48 10.60
CA PRO A 236 25.91 12.24 9.39
C PRO A 236 24.49 11.97 8.89
N LEU A 237 23.65 13.00 8.87
CA LEU A 237 22.29 12.98 8.34
C LEU A 237 22.27 13.38 6.87
N LEU A 238 21.76 12.49 6.01
CA LEU A 238 21.58 12.77 4.59
C LEU A 238 20.33 13.64 4.37
N VAL A 239 20.46 14.75 3.64
CA VAL A 239 19.34 15.63 3.27
C VAL A 239 19.47 16.04 1.82
N GLN A 240 18.39 15.86 1.04
CA GLN A 240 18.28 16.40 -0.31
C GLN A 240 17.45 17.69 -0.27
N LEU A 241 17.98 18.78 -0.86
CA LEU A 241 17.27 20.04 -0.99
C LEU A 241 16.36 20.04 -2.25
N PRO A 242 15.20 20.69 -2.21
CA PRO A 242 14.30 20.83 -3.35
C PRO A 242 14.87 21.79 -4.42
N MET A 243 14.13 22.10 -5.49
CA MET A 243 14.61 23.01 -6.53
C MET A 243 14.62 24.47 -6.05
N PRO A 244 15.40 25.38 -6.69
CA PRO A 244 15.44 26.79 -6.31
C PRO A 244 14.05 27.45 -6.26
N GLY A 245 13.70 28.01 -5.11
CA GLY A 245 12.39 28.64 -4.84
C GLY A 245 11.35 27.72 -4.19
N GLU A 246 11.64 26.44 -4.04
CA GLU A 246 10.78 25.47 -3.36
C GLU A 246 11.15 25.29 -1.88
N THR A 247 10.17 24.85 -1.10
CA THR A 247 10.31 24.32 0.25
C THR A 247 9.56 23.00 0.33
N GLU A 248 10.19 22.00 0.94
CA GLU A 248 9.61 20.71 1.27
C GLU A 248 9.30 20.66 2.77
N LEU A 249 8.05 20.32 3.09
CA LEU A 249 7.54 20.11 4.44
C LEU A 249 7.29 18.61 4.64
N ALA A 250 7.96 17.99 5.60
CA ALA A 250 7.73 16.60 6.00
C ALA A 250 6.80 16.55 7.22
N VAL A 251 5.57 16.08 7.00
CA VAL A 251 4.54 15.93 8.03
C VAL A 251 4.50 14.47 8.50
N PRO A 252 4.87 14.15 9.75
CA PRO A 252 4.74 12.79 10.27
C PRO A 252 3.26 12.42 10.46
N ALA A 253 2.92 11.15 10.27
CA ALA A 253 1.60 10.65 10.59
C ALA A 253 1.34 10.71 12.12
N THR A 254 0.20 11.27 12.50
CA THR A 254 -0.30 11.32 13.89
C THR A 254 -0.90 9.98 14.33
N ALA A 255 -1.46 9.23 13.38
CA ALA A 255 -1.82 7.83 13.54
C ALA A 255 -1.56 7.05 12.25
N ALA A 256 -1.17 5.79 12.39
CA ALA A 256 -1.00 4.87 11.26
C ALA A 256 -1.32 3.45 11.73
N ASP A 257 -2.23 2.74 11.06
CA ASP A 257 -2.79 1.48 11.53
C ASP A 257 -3.10 0.51 10.38
N THR A 258 -2.94 -0.79 10.65
CA THR A 258 -3.45 -1.86 9.78
C THR A 258 -4.91 -2.15 10.11
N ILE A 259 -5.76 -2.28 9.08
CA ILE A 259 -7.10 -2.86 9.19
C ILE A 259 -7.17 -4.18 8.41
N ALA A 260 -7.74 -5.23 9.02
CA ALA A 260 -7.62 -6.61 8.56
C ALA A 260 -8.99 -7.31 8.41
N SER A 261 -9.30 -7.86 7.24
CA SER A 261 -10.61 -8.45 6.96
C SER A 261 -10.86 -9.79 7.66
N GLY A 262 -9.81 -10.54 7.98
CA GLY A 262 -9.86 -11.82 8.70
C GLY A 262 -10.20 -11.66 10.20
N GLN A 263 -9.91 -10.49 10.76
CA GLN A 263 -10.23 -10.14 12.16
C GLN A 263 -11.05 -8.83 12.23
N PRO A 264 -12.25 -8.79 11.63
CA PRO A 264 -12.82 -7.53 11.13
C PRO A 264 -13.34 -6.56 12.21
N ASN A 265 -13.37 -6.99 13.48
CA ASN A 265 -13.73 -6.18 14.64
C ASN A 265 -12.58 -6.09 15.67
N ALA A 266 -11.39 -6.59 15.36
CA ALA A 266 -10.20 -6.49 16.18
C ALA A 266 -9.21 -5.47 15.61
N ILE A 267 -8.31 -4.98 16.46
CA ILE A 267 -7.21 -4.08 16.07
C ILE A 267 -6.07 -4.97 15.56
N ALA A 268 -5.81 -4.99 14.26
CA ALA A 268 -4.83 -5.90 13.65
C ALA A 268 -3.42 -5.77 14.27
N ASN A 269 -3.06 -4.56 14.72
CA ASN A 269 -1.76 -4.28 15.32
C ASN A 269 -1.46 -5.08 16.60
N THR A 270 -2.46 -5.67 17.27
CA THR A 270 -2.19 -6.55 18.42
C THR A 270 -1.54 -7.86 18.01
N VAL A 271 -1.73 -8.28 16.75
CA VAL A 271 -1.07 -9.42 16.13
C VAL A 271 0.27 -8.99 15.49
N LEU A 272 0.30 -7.81 14.88
CA LEU A 272 1.47 -7.22 14.21
C LEU A 272 2.42 -6.49 15.17
N SER A 273 2.78 -7.14 16.29
CA SER A 273 3.74 -6.60 17.25
C SER A 273 4.97 -7.50 17.41
N GLN A 274 6.16 -6.93 17.25
CA GLN A 274 7.43 -7.59 17.60
C GLN A 274 8.03 -6.89 18.82
N GLY A 275 7.78 -7.48 20.00
CA GLY A 275 8.14 -6.85 21.28
C GLY A 275 7.37 -5.55 21.48
N SER A 276 8.10 -4.44 21.60
CA SER A 276 7.51 -3.09 21.74
C SER A 276 7.29 -2.37 20.41
N SER A 277 7.75 -2.91 19.28
CA SER A 277 7.62 -2.27 17.96
C SER A 277 6.31 -2.66 17.27
N LYS A 278 5.62 -1.66 16.71
CA LYS A 278 4.44 -1.81 15.85
C LYS A 278 4.87 -2.07 14.41
N LEU A 279 4.23 -3.03 13.75
CA LEU A 279 4.36 -3.24 12.31
C LEU A 279 3.06 -2.82 11.60
N LEU A 280 3.22 -2.38 10.35
CA LEU A 280 2.12 -2.23 9.40
C LEU A 280 2.23 -3.33 8.34
N GLU A 281 1.09 -3.76 7.84
CA GLU A 281 0.98 -4.83 6.84
C GLU A 281 -0.05 -4.45 5.79
N ILE A 282 0.26 -4.74 4.53
CA ILE A 282 -0.60 -4.43 3.40
C ILE A 282 -0.76 -5.63 2.48
N GLY A 283 -1.98 -5.84 1.99
CA GLY A 283 -2.32 -6.95 1.13
C GLY A 283 -2.85 -8.18 1.89
N PRO A 284 -3.14 -9.26 1.17
CA PRO A 284 -3.64 -10.51 1.77
C PRO A 284 -2.56 -11.23 2.61
N ASP A 285 -2.91 -11.52 3.86
CA ASP A 285 -2.19 -12.41 4.76
C ASP A 285 -3.09 -13.61 5.16
N GLU A 286 -2.55 -14.82 5.08
CA GLU A 286 -3.16 -16.04 5.62
C GLU A 286 -2.43 -16.61 6.85
N ASP A 287 -1.14 -16.34 7.00
CA ASP A 287 -0.29 -16.90 8.06
C ASP A 287 -0.67 -16.36 9.45
N LEU A 288 -1.00 -15.07 9.54
CA LEU A 288 -1.48 -14.42 10.77
C LEU A 288 -3.01 -14.41 10.86
N GLY A 289 -3.70 -14.95 9.84
CA GLY A 289 -5.16 -14.97 9.72
C GLY A 289 -5.78 -13.58 9.57
N LEU A 290 -5.04 -12.61 9.04
CA LEU A 290 -5.50 -11.23 8.91
C LEU A 290 -6.33 -10.99 7.64
N GLY A 291 -6.30 -11.91 6.68
CA GLY A 291 -7.03 -11.80 5.42
C GLY A 291 -6.53 -10.61 4.61
N ASN A 292 -7.42 -9.89 3.92
CA ASN A 292 -7.03 -8.67 3.23
C ASN A 292 -6.71 -7.56 4.25
N THR A 293 -5.47 -7.06 4.23
CA THR A 293 -5.03 -5.93 5.03
C THR A 293 -4.91 -4.64 4.20
N ARG A 294 -5.21 -3.51 4.85
CA ARG A 294 -5.06 -2.15 4.31
C ARG A 294 -4.44 -1.26 5.37
N LEU A 295 -3.72 -0.24 4.93
CA LEU A 295 -3.14 0.77 5.81
C LEU A 295 -3.97 2.04 5.79
N VAL A 296 -4.18 2.62 6.96
CA VAL A 296 -4.76 3.96 7.13
C VAL A 296 -3.77 4.88 7.83
N PHE A 297 -3.69 6.13 7.40
CA PHE A 297 -2.75 7.13 7.90
C PHE A 297 -3.49 8.45 8.16
N ASP A 298 -3.32 9.03 9.34
CA ASP A 298 -3.80 10.36 9.72
C ASP A 298 -2.59 11.30 9.84
N PHE A 299 -2.73 12.53 9.36
CA PHE A 299 -1.72 13.59 9.45
C PHE A 299 -2.21 14.79 10.25
N GLY A 300 -3.49 14.80 10.65
CA GLY A 300 -4.16 15.95 11.23
C GLY A 300 -4.18 17.17 10.32
N PRO A 301 -4.52 18.35 10.86
CA PRO A 301 -4.53 19.59 10.10
C PRO A 301 -3.09 19.96 9.67
N LEU A 302 -2.91 20.30 8.39
CA LEU A 302 -1.63 20.74 7.80
C LEU A 302 -1.22 22.16 8.25
N ALA A 303 -1.28 22.45 9.55
CA ALA A 303 -1.09 23.79 10.13
C ALA A 303 0.34 24.35 9.97
N ALA A 304 1.32 23.51 9.67
CA ALA A 304 2.69 23.93 9.34
C ALA A 304 2.85 24.37 7.88
N LEU A 305 1.85 24.15 7.02
CA LEU A 305 1.84 24.64 5.64
C LEU A 305 1.38 26.11 5.62
N PRO A 306 2.14 27.04 5.00
CA PRO A 306 1.73 28.43 4.84
C PRO A 306 0.41 28.58 4.06
N SER A 307 -0.39 29.59 4.40
CA SER A 307 -1.67 29.83 3.73
C SER A 307 -1.55 30.31 2.28
N ASP A 308 -0.38 30.81 1.89
CA ASP A 308 0.01 31.22 0.54
C ASP A 308 0.82 30.14 -0.22
N ALA A 309 1.01 28.95 0.36
CA ALA A 309 1.77 27.86 -0.23
C ALA A 309 1.13 27.34 -1.53
N ALA A 310 1.82 27.52 -2.65
CA ALA A 310 1.45 26.95 -3.93
C ALA A 310 2.07 25.55 -4.07
N LEU A 311 1.25 24.52 -3.87
CA LEU A 311 1.61 23.10 -3.97
C LEU A 311 2.22 22.76 -5.34
N VAL A 312 3.43 22.18 -5.32
CA VAL A 312 4.10 21.59 -6.47
C VAL A 312 3.73 20.10 -6.55
N GLU A 313 4.08 19.34 -5.53
CA GLU A 313 3.83 17.89 -5.42
C GLU A 313 3.68 17.47 -3.95
N ALA A 314 3.08 16.30 -3.71
CA ALA A 314 3.12 15.66 -2.40
C ALA A 314 3.20 14.13 -2.53
N HIS A 315 3.93 13.49 -1.62
CA HIS A 315 4.10 12.03 -1.58
C HIS A 315 3.98 11.48 -0.16
N LEU A 316 3.20 10.41 0.00
CA LEU A 316 3.26 9.56 1.18
C LEU A 316 4.49 8.66 1.05
N SER A 317 5.37 8.70 2.03
CA SER A 317 6.64 7.99 2.03
C SER A 317 6.68 6.97 3.16
N LEU A 318 6.89 5.69 2.82
CA LEU A 318 6.89 4.56 3.76
C LEU A 318 8.20 3.78 3.69
N TRP A 319 8.66 3.24 4.82
CA TRP A 319 9.79 2.31 4.89
C TRP A 319 9.32 0.86 4.79
N ARG A 320 9.71 0.19 3.71
CA ARG A 320 9.47 -1.24 3.47
C ARG A 320 10.61 -2.03 4.10
N THR A 321 10.30 -2.93 5.04
CA THR A 321 11.33 -3.73 5.75
C THR A 321 11.59 -5.10 5.16
N THR A 322 10.61 -5.67 4.46
CA THR A 322 10.73 -6.91 3.70
C THR A 322 10.08 -6.71 2.34
N GLY A 323 10.59 -7.41 1.32
CA GLY A 323 9.91 -7.51 0.05
C GLY A 323 9.11 -8.80 -0.05
N GLY A 324 7.83 -8.68 -0.36
CA GLY A 324 7.00 -9.79 -0.83
C GLY A 324 7.64 -10.48 -2.03
N ASN A 325 7.32 -11.76 -2.21
CA ASN A 325 7.99 -12.62 -3.20
C ASN A 325 7.61 -12.30 -4.67
N TYR A 326 6.66 -11.38 -4.89
CA TYR A 326 6.01 -11.10 -6.17
C TYR A 326 5.88 -9.58 -6.37
N PRO A 327 5.77 -9.08 -7.63
CA PRO A 327 5.64 -7.65 -7.87
C PRO A 327 4.21 -7.20 -7.57
N ASP A 328 4.02 -6.59 -6.40
CA ASP A 328 2.72 -6.09 -5.98
C ASP A 328 2.44 -4.67 -6.46
N GLN A 329 1.15 -4.38 -6.60
CA GLN A 329 0.67 -3.06 -6.98
C GLN A 329 -0.20 -2.49 -5.88
N TYR A 330 0.22 -1.35 -5.36
CA TYR A 330 -0.47 -0.64 -4.29
C TYR A 330 -1.04 0.67 -4.82
N THR A 331 -2.29 0.95 -4.43
CA THR A 331 -2.99 2.18 -4.80
C THR A 331 -3.35 2.97 -3.54
N LEU A 332 -3.06 4.27 -3.60
CA LEU A 332 -3.32 5.25 -2.55
C LEU A 332 -4.63 5.99 -2.83
N TYR A 333 -5.43 6.18 -1.78
CA TYR A 333 -6.75 6.79 -1.81
C TYR A 333 -6.88 7.83 -0.68
N THR A 334 -7.67 8.88 -0.88
CA THR A 334 -8.06 9.79 0.23
C THR A 334 -9.25 9.20 0.98
N LEU A 335 -9.20 9.20 2.32
CA LEU A 335 -10.33 8.83 3.17
C LEU A 335 -11.44 9.89 3.10
N LYS A 336 -12.68 9.49 3.40
CA LYS A 336 -13.88 10.35 3.48
C LYS A 336 -14.40 10.52 4.92
N ARG A 337 -13.70 9.94 5.89
CA ARG A 337 -14.07 9.88 7.30
C ARG A 337 -12.80 9.66 8.12
N SER A 338 -12.50 10.59 9.02
CA SER A 338 -11.39 10.44 9.97
C SER A 338 -11.60 9.19 10.85
N PHE A 339 -10.50 8.55 11.21
CA PHE A 339 -10.48 7.40 12.12
C PHE A 339 -9.89 7.80 13.48
N THR A 340 -9.80 6.86 14.42
CA THR A 340 -9.05 7.04 15.66
C THR A 340 -8.01 5.96 15.77
N GLY A 341 -6.73 6.35 15.81
CA GLY A 341 -5.61 5.41 15.93
C GLY A 341 -5.76 4.51 17.14
N SER A 342 -5.34 3.26 17.03
CA SER A 342 -5.55 2.21 18.03
C SER A 342 -7.03 1.87 18.37
N GLN A 343 -8.03 2.44 17.69
CA GLN A 343 -9.44 2.03 17.77
C GLN A 343 -10.02 1.58 16.41
N VAL A 344 -9.32 1.92 15.33
CA VAL A 344 -9.72 1.59 13.96
C VAL A 344 -9.61 0.09 13.70
N THR A 345 -10.59 -0.45 12.97
CA THR A 345 -10.70 -1.86 12.58
C THR A 345 -11.29 -1.93 11.17
N TRP A 346 -11.36 -3.13 10.58
CA TRP A 346 -11.95 -3.32 9.26
C TRP A 346 -13.42 -2.87 9.18
N ASN A 347 -14.21 -3.05 10.24
CA ASN A 347 -15.62 -2.63 10.27
C ASN A 347 -15.85 -1.22 10.86
N ARG A 348 -14.87 -0.61 11.54
CA ARG A 348 -15.06 0.63 12.30
C ARG A 348 -13.92 1.63 12.17
N ALA A 349 -14.26 2.90 11.95
CA ALA A 349 -13.33 4.02 11.99
C ALA A 349 -12.84 4.33 13.43
N SER A 350 -13.72 4.15 14.41
CA SER A 350 -13.44 4.34 15.83
C SER A 350 -14.47 3.62 16.70
N THR A 351 -14.30 3.65 18.02
CA THR A 351 -15.28 3.05 18.95
C THR A 351 -16.66 3.69 18.76
N GLY A 352 -17.65 2.88 18.38
CA GLY A 352 -19.01 3.33 18.10
C GLY A 352 -19.27 3.84 16.67
N THR A 353 -18.23 4.08 15.87
CA THR A 353 -18.36 4.61 14.50
C THR A 353 -18.00 3.54 13.47
N ALA A 354 -19.01 2.98 12.79
CA ALA A 354 -18.78 2.08 11.66
C ALA A 354 -18.27 2.83 10.42
N TRP A 355 -17.54 2.13 9.56
CA TRP A 355 -17.41 2.52 8.16
C TRP A 355 -18.74 2.30 7.44
N THR A 356 -18.96 2.99 6.31
CA THR A 356 -20.12 2.74 5.44
C THR A 356 -19.95 1.41 4.70
N HIS A 357 -18.71 1.09 4.29
CA HIS A 357 -18.32 -0.21 3.76
C HIS A 357 -17.13 -0.78 4.55
N PRO A 358 -17.09 -2.09 4.83
CA PRO A 358 -15.93 -2.71 5.47
C PRO A 358 -14.63 -2.47 4.68
N GLY A 359 -13.56 -2.17 5.42
CA GLY A 359 -12.24 -1.83 4.89
C GLY A 359 -12.05 -0.34 4.55
N GLY A 360 -12.90 0.56 5.02
CA GLY A 360 -12.70 2.01 4.95
C GLY A 360 -13.62 2.76 3.98
N ASP A 361 -13.95 4.02 4.31
CA ASP A 361 -14.68 4.93 3.44
C ASP A 361 -13.70 5.82 2.66
N TYR A 362 -13.50 5.59 1.35
CA TYR A 362 -12.50 6.31 0.54
C TYR A 362 -13.01 6.82 -0.83
N THR A 363 -12.16 7.62 -1.49
CA THR A 363 -12.39 8.32 -2.77
C THR A 363 -11.89 7.49 -3.99
N ALA A 364 -11.73 8.12 -5.15
CA ALA A 364 -10.97 7.55 -6.26
C ALA A 364 -9.46 7.54 -5.92
N PRO A 365 -8.62 6.76 -6.64
CA PRO A 365 -7.17 6.79 -6.48
C PRO A 365 -6.56 8.20 -6.57
N THR A 366 -5.62 8.53 -5.69
CA THR A 366 -4.74 9.70 -5.82
C THR A 366 -3.35 9.33 -6.36
N GLY A 367 -2.90 8.09 -6.19
CA GLY A 367 -1.58 7.62 -6.63
C GLY A 367 -1.51 6.10 -6.69
N ARG A 368 -0.54 5.55 -7.44
CA ARG A 368 -0.39 4.10 -7.66
C ARG A 368 1.07 3.78 -7.90
N VAL A 369 1.59 2.74 -7.24
CA VAL A 369 2.99 2.32 -7.34
C VAL A 369 3.04 0.85 -7.73
N LEU A 370 3.86 0.53 -8.73
CA LEU A 370 4.31 -0.83 -9.01
C LEU A 370 5.55 -1.09 -8.17
N GLN A 371 5.44 -1.99 -7.21
CA GLN A 371 6.53 -2.37 -6.33
C GLN A 371 7.24 -3.59 -6.92
N ALA A 372 8.55 -3.51 -7.13
CA ALA A 372 9.34 -4.65 -7.59
C ALA A 372 9.57 -5.66 -6.43
N ILE A 373 9.85 -6.92 -6.81
CA ILE A 373 10.45 -7.89 -5.89
C ILE A 373 11.85 -7.40 -5.55
N ASP A 374 12.04 -6.98 -4.31
CA ASP A 374 13.33 -6.49 -3.83
C ASP A 374 13.38 -6.67 -2.29
N PRO A 375 14.28 -7.52 -1.77
CA PRO A 375 14.39 -7.79 -0.34
C PRO A 375 15.16 -6.70 0.43
N SER A 376 15.63 -5.64 -0.24
CA SER A 376 16.33 -4.54 0.42
C SER A 376 15.35 -3.61 1.17
N ILE A 377 15.82 -3.08 2.31
CA ILE A 377 15.11 -2.03 3.04
C ILE A 377 15.16 -0.76 2.18
N GLN A 378 14.00 -0.36 1.68
CA GLN A 378 13.87 0.75 0.75
C GLN A 378 12.67 1.62 1.10
N ARG A 379 12.73 2.86 0.62
CA ARG A 379 11.65 3.81 0.73
C ARG A 379 10.70 3.68 -0.45
N SER A 380 9.41 3.74 -0.19
CA SER A 380 8.35 3.66 -1.20
C SER A 380 7.50 4.92 -1.14
N ASP A 381 7.47 5.66 -2.25
CA ASP A 381 6.79 6.96 -2.36
C ASP A 381 5.53 6.84 -3.22
N PHE A 382 4.38 7.22 -2.64
CA PHE A 382 3.06 7.14 -3.26
C PHE A 382 2.51 8.55 -3.50
N ASP A 383 2.14 8.89 -4.74
CA ASP A 383 1.64 10.22 -5.10
C ASP A 383 0.36 10.59 -4.31
N ALA A 384 0.49 11.59 -3.44
CA ALA A 384 -0.57 12.16 -2.62
C ALA A 384 -0.97 13.57 -3.07
N THR A 385 -0.44 14.06 -4.20
CA THR A 385 -0.63 15.42 -4.71
C THR A 385 -2.10 15.75 -4.94
N GLY A 386 -2.90 14.77 -5.41
CA GLY A 386 -4.34 14.91 -5.56
C GLY A 386 -5.05 15.14 -4.23
N ALA A 387 -4.73 14.32 -3.21
CA ALA A 387 -5.27 14.44 -1.86
C ALA A 387 -4.93 15.77 -1.20
N VAL A 388 -3.64 16.13 -1.17
CA VAL A 388 -3.14 17.37 -0.52
C VAL A 388 -3.71 18.61 -1.20
N ARG A 389 -3.84 18.62 -2.55
CA ARG A 389 -4.51 19.72 -3.26
C ARG A 389 -5.98 19.87 -2.83
N GLY A 390 -6.67 18.75 -2.63
CA GLY A 390 -8.03 18.72 -2.08
C GLY A 390 -8.09 19.36 -0.70
N TRP A 391 -7.21 18.94 0.22
CA TRP A 391 -7.15 19.44 1.59
C TRP A 391 -6.76 20.93 1.67
N ILE A 392 -5.85 21.43 0.84
CA ILE A 392 -5.54 22.86 0.75
C ILE A 392 -6.78 23.65 0.29
N SER A 393 -7.53 23.15 -0.69
CA SER A 393 -8.74 23.81 -1.18
C SER A 393 -9.92 23.74 -0.21
N ASN A 394 -9.96 22.70 0.63
CA ASN A 394 -11.00 22.47 1.62
C ASN A 394 -10.42 21.72 2.84
N PRO A 395 -9.90 22.45 3.85
CA PRO A 395 -9.22 21.82 5.00
C PRO A 395 -10.07 20.83 5.79
N SER A 396 -11.40 20.94 5.77
CA SER A 396 -12.27 19.98 6.45
C SER A 396 -12.48 18.66 5.68
N SER A 397 -11.79 18.48 4.55
CA SER A 397 -11.73 17.21 3.80
C SER A 397 -10.48 16.39 4.11
N GLU A 398 -9.60 16.90 4.98
CA GLU A 398 -8.54 16.12 5.60
C GLU A 398 -9.17 15.08 6.54
N HIS A 399 -8.94 13.80 6.22
CA HIS A 399 -9.46 12.62 6.91
C HIS A 399 -8.43 11.48 6.92
N GLY A 400 -7.20 11.75 6.47
CA GLY A 400 -6.17 10.77 6.22
C GLY A 400 -6.17 10.13 4.82
N LEU A 401 -5.24 9.21 4.66
CA LEU A 401 -5.01 8.38 3.47
C LEU A 401 -5.30 6.91 3.76
N LEU A 402 -5.65 6.16 2.72
CA LEU A 402 -5.74 4.70 2.74
C LEU A 402 -4.87 4.13 1.62
N LEU A 403 -4.00 3.18 1.94
CA LEU A 403 -3.21 2.41 0.98
C LEU A 403 -3.68 0.95 1.00
N LYS A 404 -3.92 0.36 -0.17
CA LYS A 404 -4.26 -1.07 -0.31
C LYS A 404 -3.56 -1.70 -1.51
N ALA A 405 -3.36 -3.01 -1.46
CA ALA A 405 -3.06 -3.80 -2.65
C ALA A 405 -4.22 -3.73 -3.64
N ASP A 406 -3.92 -3.75 -4.94
CA ASP A 406 -4.94 -3.84 -5.98
C ASP A 406 -5.57 -5.24 -6.04
N THR A 407 -4.74 -6.27 -5.81
CA THR A 407 -5.18 -7.66 -5.64
C THR A 407 -5.44 -7.95 -4.16
N GLU A 408 -6.72 -8.13 -3.81
CA GLU A 408 -7.18 -8.45 -2.45
C GLU A 408 -7.80 -9.86 -2.44
N SER A 409 -6.98 -10.89 -2.68
CA SER A 409 -7.44 -12.28 -2.85
C SER A 409 -6.44 -13.30 -2.29
N VAL A 410 -6.83 -13.93 -1.18
CA VAL A 410 -6.01 -14.87 -0.41
C VAL A 410 -5.63 -16.13 -1.22
N GLU A 411 -6.53 -16.67 -2.06
CA GLU A 411 -6.28 -17.90 -2.84
C GLU A 411 -5.13 -17.82 -3.89
N THR A 412 -4.55 -16.65 -4.12
CA THR A 412 -3.49 -16.45 -5.13
C THR A 412 -2.30 -15.63 -4.64
N ALA A 413 -2.24 -15.30 -3.35
CA ALA A 413 -1.33 -14.26 -2.86
C ALA A 413 -0.25 -14.76 -1.89
N PRO A 414 1.03 -14.72 -2.29
CA PRO A 414 2.15 -15.26 -1.53
C PRO A 414 2.83 -14.21 -0.63
N LEU A 415 2.27 -14.07 0.58
CA LEU A 415 2.91 -13.73 1.87
C LEU A 415 3.96 -12.58 1.96
N LEU A 416 3.69 -11.70 2.94
CA LEU A 416 4.60 -10.83 3.70
C LEU A 416 5.25 -9.62 2.98
N ASP A 417 4.45 -8.56 2.79
CA ASP A 417 4.94 -7.19 2.63
C ASP A 417 4.65 -6.34 3.88
N GLY A 418 5.64 -6.31 4.78
CA GLY A 418 5.62 -5.53 6.02
C GLY A 418 6.25 -4.14 5.85
N PHE A 419 5.49 -3.10 6.18
CA PHE A 419 5.98 -1.73 6.35
C PHE A 419 6.22 -1.45 7.84
N TYR A 420 7.32 -0.79 8.19
CA TYR A 420 7.68 -0.55 9.59
C TYR A 420 7.11 0.77 10.11
N VAL A 421 6.67 0.82 11.38
CA VAL A 421 6.26 2.06 12.05
C VAL A 421 6.72 2.08 13.52
N PRO A 422 7.77 2.84 13.87
CA PRO A 422 8.19 2.99 15.25
C PRO A 422 7.29 3.96 16.03
N ILE A 423 6.17 3.47 16.56
CA ILE A 423 5.47 4.20 17.65
C ILE A 423 6.21 3.95 18.96
N GLY A 424 7.28 4.72 19.18
CA GLY A 424 8.15 4.64 20.36
C GLY A 424 9.25 3.58 20.23
N GLY A 425 10.53 4.00 20.24
CA GLY A 425 11.66 3.08 20.15
C GLY A 425 11.77 2.15 21.37
N SER A 426 12.35 0.94 21.29
CA SER A 426 13.19 0.33 20.23
C SER A 426 12.78 -1.17 20.04
N TYR A 427 13.50 -2.11 19.41
CA TYR A 427 14.87 -2.29 18.89
C TYR A 427 14.82 -3.47 17.88
N PRO A 428 15.67 -3.62 16.84
CA PRO A 428 16.95 -2.96 16.52
C PRO A 428 16.80 -1.80 15.50
N PRO A 429 17.93 -1.22 15.04
CA PRO A 429 18.46 0.08 15.45
C PRO A 429 17.73 1.31 14.85
N TYR A 430 16.48 1.15 14.46
CA TYR A 430 15.68 2.03 13.61
C TYR A 430 14.99 3.16 14.41
N PRO A 431 15.33 4.44 14.17
CA PRO A 431 14.81 5.55 14.97
C PRO A 431 13.41 6.03 14.56
N ALA A 432 12.83 6.94 15.36
CA ALA A 432 11.49 7.52 15.18
C ALA A 432 11.24 8.28 13.85
N TRP A 433 12.24 8.40 12.98
CA TRP A 433 12.11 8.95 11.62
C TRP A 433 11.75 7.91 10.56
N GLU A 434 11.46 6.67 10.95
CA GLU A 434 10.88 5.64 10.06
C GLU A 434 9.34 5.58 10.12
N CYS A 435 8.70 6.50 10.84
CA CYS A 435 7.25 6.68 10.77
C CYS A 435 6.80 7.07 9.34
N PRO A 436 5.54 6.76 8.96
CA PRO A 436 4.95 7.24 7.73
C PRO A 436 4.99 8.77 7.68
N GLN A 437 5.47 9.31 6.57
CA GLN A 437 5.60 10.75 6.40
C GLN A 437 4.93 11.20 5.11
N LEU A 438 4.17 12.28 5.18
CA LEU A 438 3.66 12.99 4.03
C LEU A 438 4.60 14.15 3.74
N TYR A 439 5.31 14.07 2.62
CA TYR A 439 6.11 15.18 2.11
C TYR A 439 5.25 16.06 1.21
N ILE A 440 5.39 17.37 1.37
CA ILE A 440 4.67 18.40 0.63
C ILE A 440 5.70 19.40 0.10
N THR A 441 5.95 19.39 -1.21
CA THR A 441 6.79 20.37 -1.89
C THR A 441 5.92 21.50 -2.39
N TYR A 442 6.26 22.74 -2.07
CA TYR A 442 5.51 23.93 -2.46
C TYR A 442 6.45 25.12 -2.72
N THR A 443 5.91 26.13 -3.40
CA THR A 443 6.53 27.45 -3.54
C THR A 443 5.78 28.46 -2.67
N GLY A 444 6.49 29.40 -2.04
CA GLY A 444 5.94 30.35 -1.07
C GLY A 444 6.96 30.73 0.00
N ALA A 445 6.53 31.44 1.04
CA ALA A 445 7.37 31.69 2.21
C ALA A 445 7.61 30.37 2.99
N ALA A 446 8.82 30.16 3.52
CA ALA A 446 9.07 29.00 4.40
C ALA A 446 8.30 29.15 5.74
N PRO A 447 7.95 28.05 6.44
CA PRO A 447 7.20 28.10 7.68
C PRO A 447 8.06 28.72 8.79
N THR A 448 7.42 29.44 9.71
CA THR A 448 8.15 29.95 10.88
C THR A 448 8.48 28.79 11.83
N LEU A 449 9.68 28.83 12.45
CA LEU A 449 10.12 27.82 13.42
C LEU A 449 9.13 27.58 14.57
N ALA A 450 8.36 28.60 14.95
CA ALA A 450 7.32 28.50 15.97
C ALA A 450 6.17 27.57 15.55
N ALA A 451 5.76 27.60 14.27
CA ALA A 451 4.73 26.70 13.75
C ALA A 451 5.23 25.24 13.68
N ILE A 452 6.53 25.05 13.43
CA ILE A 452 7.17 23.72 13.39
C ILE A 452 7.20 23.08 14.80
N ALA A 453 7.50 23.87 15.84
CA ALA A 453 7.56 23.37 17.21
C ALA A 453 6.18 22.89 17.74
N SER A 454 5.09 23.54 17.31
CA SER A 454 3.71 23.17 17.66
C SER A 454 3.18 21.90 16.98
N ALA A 455 3.91 21.33 16.02
CA ALA A 455 3.54 20.11 15.31
C ALA A 455 4.22 18.83 15.86
N THR A 456 4.88 18.94 17.02
CA THR A 456 5.43 17.77 17.73
C THR A 456 4.27 17.00 18.42
N PRO A 457 4.13 15.68 18.23
CA PRO A 457 3.04 14.89 18.81
C PRO A 457 3.10 14.75 20.34
#